data_AF-Q0VJV0-F1
#
_entry.id   AF-Q0VJV0-F1
#
_cell.length_a   1.000
_cell.length_b   1.000
_cell.length_c   1.000
_cell.angle_alpha   90.00
_cell.angle_beta   90.00
_cell.angle_gamma   90.00
#
_symmetry.space_group_name_H-M   'P 1'
#
loop_
_entity.id
_entity.type
_entity.pdbx_description
1 polymer ?
#
loop_
_entity_poly.entity_id
_entity_poly.type
_entity_poly.pdbx_seq_one_letter_code
_entity_poly.pdbx_strand_id
1 'polypeptide(L)'
;MKLFFIAILFAAIVACACAQVSMPPQYAQIYPEYYKYSKQVRHPRDVTWDKQVGNNGKVFGTLGQNDQGLFGKGGYQHQFFDDHRGKLTGQGYGSRVLGPYGDSTNFGGRLDWANKNANAALDVTKSIGGRTGLTASGSGVWQLGKNTDLSAGGTLSQTLGHGKPDVGFQGLFQHRW
;
A
#
# COMPACT_ATOMS: atom_id res chain seq x y z
N MET A 1 -20.96 2.32 36.77
CA MET A 1 -19.59 2.30 36.19
C MET A 1 -19.51 2.57 34.69
N LYS A 2 -20.43 2.06 33.83
CA LYS A 2 -20.33 2.24 32.36
C LYS A 2 -20.53 3.68 31.86
N LEU A 3 -21.44 4.46 32.47
CA LEU A 3 -21.65 5.86 32.07
C LEU A 3 -20.47 6.78 32.39
N PHE A 4 -19.77 6.53 33.50
CA PHE A 4 -18.64 7.35 33.94
C PHE A 4 -17.43 7.20 33.01
N PHE A 5 -17.22 5.99 32.47
CA PHE A 5 -16.15 5.72 31.51
C PHE A 5 -16.39 6.40 30.15
N ILE A 6 -17.65 6.47 29.71
CA ILE A 6 -18.05 7.14 28.47
C ILE A 6 -17.89 8.66 28.61
N ALA A 7 -18.25 9.23 29.76
CA ALA A 7 -18.08 10.66 30.04
C ALA A 7 -16.60 11.07 30.03
N ILE A 8 -15.70 10.24 30.57
CA ILE A 8 -14.25 10.48 30.55
C ILE A 8 -13.69 10.42 29.12
N LEU A 9 -14.12 9.44 28.33
CA LEU A 9 -13.73 9.34 26.91
C LEU A 9 -14.20 10.56 26.10
N PHE A 10 -15.43 11.02 26.34
CA PHE A 10 -15.97 12.20 25.66
C PHE A 10 -15.22 13.48 26.08
N ALA A 11 -14.91 13.63 27.37
CA ALA A 11 -14.13 14.75 27.88
C ALA A 11 -12.69 14.76 27.35
N ALA A 12 -12.06 13.60 27.17
CA ALA A 12 -10.73 13.48 26.59
C ALA A 12 -10.71 13.85 25.09
N ILE A 13 -11.75 13.49 24.34
CA ILE A 13 -11.90 13.87 22.93
C ILE A 13 -12.13 15.38 22.79
N VAL A 14 -12.96 15.97 23.66
CA VAL A 14 -13.17 17.42 23.71
C VAL A 14 -11.89 18.15 24.12
N ALA A 15 -11.15 17.69 25.13
CA ALA A 15 -9.88 18.28 25.53
C ALA A 15 -8.81 18.24 24.41
N CYS A 16 -8.74 17.13 23.65
CA CYS A 16 -7.88 17.03 22.47
C CYS A 16 -8.32 17.97 21.33
N ALA A 17 -9.62 18.24 21.19
CA ALA A 17 -10.15 19.19 20.20
C ALA A 17 -9.95 20.66 20.64
N CYS A 18 -10.01 20.94 21.95
CA CYS A 18 -9.83 22.26 22.54
C CYS A 18 -8.36 22.67 22.73
N ALA A 19 -7.40 21.74 22.56
CA ALA A 19 -5.96 22.02 22.60
C ALA A 19 -5.44 22.80 21.36
N GLN A 20 -6.31 23.50 20.63
CA GLN A 20 -5.88 24.51 19.66
C GLN A 20 -5.21 25.65 20.41
N VAL A 21 -3.89 25.63 20.37
CA VAL A 21 -2.94 26.57 20.96
C VAL A 21 -3.45 28.02 20.86
N SER A 22 -3.93 28.57 21.97
CA SER A 22 -4.14 30.01 22.12
C SER A 22 -2.76 30.66 22.22
N MET A 23 -2.32 31.29 21.14
CA MET A 23 -1.05 31.99 21.10
C MET A 23 -1.27 33.45 21.56
N PRO A 24 -0.50 33.93 22.55
CA PRO A 24 -0.61 35.31 23.01
C PRO A 24 -0.36 36.31 21.85
N PRO A 25 -1.04 37.47 21.82
CA PRO A 25 -1.02 38.41 20.67
C PRO A 25 0.36 38.96 20.28
N GLN A 26 1.39 38.75 21.08
CA GLN A 26 2.72 39.35 20.93
C GLN A 26 3.82 38.36 20.51
N TYR A 27 3.52 37.05 20.42
CA TYR A 27 4.53 36.03 20.10
C TYR A 27 4.98 36.05 18.62
N ALA A 28 4.11 36.53 17.72
CA ALA A 28 4.39 36.62 16.28
C ALA A 28 5.43 37.71 15.91
N GLN A 29 5.67 38.68 16.79
CA GLN A 29 6.64 39.76 16.54
C GLN A 29 8.07 39.38 16.96
N ILE A 30 8.23 38.46 17.91
CA ILE A 30 9.53 38.11 18.50
C ILE A 30 10.28 37.09 17.64
N TYR A 31 9.57 36.24 16.88
CA TYR A 31 10.15 35.18 16.05
C TYR A 31 9.60 35.20 14.61
N PRO A 32 9.98 36.21 13.79
CA PRO A 32 9.44 36.39 12.44
C PRO A 32 9.80 35.25 11.47
N GLU A 33 10.92 34.55 11.69
CA GLU A 33 11.40 33.45 10.84
C GLU A 33 10.80 32.08 11.21
N TYR A 34 10.18 31.93 12.39
CA TYR A 34 9.57 30.65 12.80
C TYR A 34 8.25 30.38 12.04
N TYR A 35 7.64 31.42 11.47
CA TYR A 35 6.31 31.39 10.83
C TYR A 35 6.33 31.24 9.30
N LYS A 36 7.48 31.00 8.65
CA LYS A 36 7.52 30.74 7.19
C LYS A 36 6.83 29.44 6.76
N TYR A 37 6.39 28.60 7.70
CA TYR A 37 5.63 27.37 7.41
C TYR A 37 4.18 27.40 7.88
N SER A 38 3.70 28.52 8.41
CA SER A 38 2.34 28.61 8.91
C SER A 38 1.43 29.34 7.91
N LYS A 39 0.35 28.65 7.50
CA LYS A 39 -0.80 29.22 6.79
C LYS A 39 -0.54 29.63 5.34
N GLN A 40 -0.42 28.64 4.46
CA GLN A 40 -1.23 28.57 3.24
C GLN A 40 -1.09 27.18 2.62
N VAL A 41 -2.23 26.52 2.42
CA VAL A 41 -2.44 25.15 1.94
C VAL A 41 -2.06 24.03 2.93
N ARG A 42 -2.99 23.69 3.84
CA ARG A 42 -3.08 22.29 4.31
C ARG A 42 -3.47 21.45 3.10
N HIS A 43 -2.48 21.05 2.31
CA HIS A 43 -2.66 19.87 1.47
C HIS A 43 -2.95 18.72 2.44
N PRO A 44 -3.99 17.90 2.21
CA PRO A 44 -4.09 16.62 2.87
C PRO A 44 -2.75 15.91 2.66
N ARG A 45 -1.96 15.77 3.72
CA ARG A 45 -0.68 15.09 3.61
C ARG A 45 -0.98 13.63 3.80
N ASP A 46 -0.97 12.90 2.69
CA ASP A 46 -0.92 11.45 2.73
C ASP A 46 0.29 11.03 3.56
N VAL A 47 0.03 10.44 4.71
CA VAL A 47 1.06 9.90 5.60
C VAL A 47 1.38 8.51 5.09
N THR A 48 2.51 8.39 4.40
CA THR A 48 3.05 7.09 3.98
C THR A 48 4.16 6.67 4.94
N TRP A 49 4.14 5.42 5.36
CA TRP A 49 5.23 4.79 6.08
C TRP A 49 5.71 3.55 5.33
N ASP A 50 7.01 3.37 5.36
CA ASP A 50 7.70 2.23 4.80
C ASP A 50 8.89 1.97 5.73
N LYS A 51 8.80 0.90 6.52
CA LYS A 51 9.75 0.62 7.59
C LYS A 51 10.14 -0.85 7.59
N GLN A 52 11.43 -1.10 7.53
CA GLN A 52 11.99 -2.43 7.79
C GLN A 52 11.77 -2.81 9.25
N VAL A 53 11.30 -4.04 9.48
CA VAL A 53 11.01 -4.62 10.79
C VAL A 53 11.71 -5.97 10.87
N GLY A 54 12.76 -6.03 11.70
CA GLY A 54 13.66 -7.19 11.75
C GLY A 54 14.52 -7.31 10.50
N ASN A 55 15.07 -8.50 10.27
CA ASN A 55 16.00 -8.74 9.17
C ASN A 55 15.29 -9.01 7.83
N ASN A 56 14.06 -9.53 7.89
CA ASN A 56 13.34 -10.06 6.74
C ASN A 56 11.91 -9.50 6.61
N GLY A 57 11.54 -8.49 7.38
CA GLY A 57 10.18 -7.96 7.44
C GLY A 57 10.12 -6.49 7.06
N LYS A 58 9.01 -6.05 6.47
CA LYS A 58 8.76 -4.66 6.14
C LYS A 58 7.29 -4.34 6.36
N VAL A 59 7.02 -3.30 7.14
CA VAL A 59 5.68 -2.74 7.32
C VAL A 59 5.56 -1.53 6.42
N PHE A 60 4.47 -1.48 5.66
CA PHE A 60 4.18 -0.37 4.76
C PHE A 60 2.72 0.07 4.91
N GLY A 61 2.44 1.29 4.52
CA GLY A 61 1.08 1.80 4.49
C GLY A 61 1.00 3.27 4.14
N THR A 62 -0.20 3.71 3.82
CA THR A 62 -0.54 5.10 3.53
C THR A 62 -1.88 5.40 4.16
N LEU A 63 -1.99 6.50 4.88
CA LEU A 63 -3.25 7.12 5.28
C LEU A 63 -3.34 8.47 4.61
N GLY A 64 -4.42 8.69 3.89
CA GLY A 64 -4.62 9.91 3.14
C GLY A 64 -6.08 10.33 3.15
N GLN A 65 -6.30 11.56 2.77
CA GLN A 65 -7.63 12.13 2.62
C GLN A 65 -7.63 12.93 1.33
N ASN A 66 -8.69 12.81 0.54
CA ASN A 66 -8.94 13.69 -0.59
C ASN A 66 -10.32 14.32 -0.45
N ASP A 67 -10.70 15.17 -1.42
CA ASP A 67 -12.00 15.84 -1.44
C ASP A 67 -13.19 14.87 -1.48
N GLN A 68 -12.92 13.59 -1.76
CA GLN A 68 -13.91 12.53 -1.93
C GLN A 68 -13.84 11.46 -0.84
N GLY A 69 -13.05 11.63 0.23
CA GLY A 69 -13.04 10.69 1.34
C GLY A 69 -11.69 10.47 2.04
N LEU A 70 -11.71 9.62 3.06
CA LEU A 70 -10.54 9.12 3.77
C LEU A 70 -10.16 7.75 3.18
N PHE A 71 -8.89 7.56 2.85
CA PHE A 71 -8.39 6.25 2.43
C PHE A 71 -7.20 5.82 3.29
N GLY A 72 -7.13 4.52 3.51
CA GLY A 72 -6.04 3.88 4.21
C GLY A 72 -5.65 2.60 3.53
N LYS A 73 -4.35 2.34 3.43
CA LYS A 73 -3.81 1.03 3.08
C LYS A 73 -2.65 0.71 4.01
N GLY A 74 -2.47 -0.56 4.30
CA GLY A 74 -1.38 -1.03 5.13
C GLY A 74 -1.11 -2.50 4.86
N GLY A 75 0.12 -2.91 5.10
CA GLY A 75 0.52 -4.29 4.92
C GLY A 75 1.84 -4.61 5.57
N TYR A 76 2.11 -5.90 5.60
CA TYR A 76 3.36 -6.47 6.04
C TYR A 76 3.89 -7.38 4.93
N GLN A 77 5.14 -7.15 4.56
CA GLN A 77 5.89 -7.98 3.65
C GLN A 77 6.94 -8.75 4.44
N HIS A 78 7.10 -10.02 4.12
CA HIS A 78 8.11 -10.90 4.68
C HIS A 78 8.91 -11.57 3.57
N GLN A 79 10.23 -11.55 3.68
CA GLN A 79 11.14 -12.28 2.84
C GLN A 79 11.43 -13.65 3.46
N PHE A 80 10.98 -14.72 2.82
CA PHE A 80 11.20 -16.08 3.29
C PHE A 80 12.64 -16.53 3.02
N PHE A 81 13.13 -16.26 1.81
CA PHE A 81 14.51 -16.52 1.43
C PHE A 81 14.96 -15.58 0.30
N ASP A 82 16.26 -15.38 0.23
CA ASP A 82 16.97 -14.68 -0.84
C ASP A 82 18.32 -15.38 -0.97
N ASP A 83 18.34 -16.44 -1.76
CA ASP A 83 19.50 -17.31 -1.95
C ASP A 83 19.75 -17.60 -3.43
N HIS A 84 20.67 -18.50 -3.74
CA HIS A 84 21.04 -18.86 -5.11
C HIS A 84 19.87 -19.42 -5.96
N ARG A 85 18.79 -19.88 -5.32
CA ARG A 85 17.57 -20.38 -6.00
C ARG A 85 16.63 -19.24 -6.39
N GLY A 86 16.85 -18.05 -5.84
CA GLY A 86 16.05 -16.85 -6.06
C GLY A 86 15.60 -16.21 -4.75
N LYS A 87 14.64 -15.30 -4.88
CA LYS A 87 14.04 -14.52 -3.81
C LYS A 87 12.55 -14.84 -3.72
N LEU A 88 12.08 -15.20 -2.53
CA LEU A 88 10.66 -15.41 -2.25
C LEU A 88 10.20 -14.42 -1.18
N THR A 89 9.22 -13.60 -1.53
CA THR A 89 8.58 -12.65 -0.63
C THR A 89 7.08 -12.87 -0.58
N GLY A 90 6.52 -12.96 0.62
CA GLY A 90 5.08 -12.90 0.84
C GLY A 90 4.69 -11.55 1.41
N GLN A 91 3.50 -11.08 1.08
CA GLN A 91 2.91 -9.89 1.68
C GLN A 91 1.44 -10.11 2.00
N GLY A 92 1.00 -9.59 3.12
CA GLY A 92 -0.41 -9.42 3.46
C GLY A 92 -0.73 -7.94 3.51
N TYR A 93 -1.83 -7.53 2.90
CA TYR A 93 -2.22 -6.13 2.84
C TYR A 93 -3.73 -5.95 2.98
N GLY A 94 -4.12 -4.77 3.42
CA GLY A 94 -5.50 -4.33 3.52
C GLY A 94 -5.62 -2.87 3.17
N SER A 95 -6.79 -2.49 2.67
CA SER A 95 -7.15 -1.11 2.41
C SER A 95 -8.59 -0.85 2.77
N ARG A 96 -8.86 0.36 3.24
CA ARG A 96 -10.20 0.86 3.49
C ARG A 96 -10.34 2.25 2.89
N VAL A 97 -11.44 2.49 2.20
CA VAL A 97 -11.82 3.81 1.70
C VAL A 97 -13.18 4.14 2.31
N LEU A 98 -13.29 5.34 2.89
CA LEU A 98 -14.51 5.93 3.41
C LEU A 98 -14.84 7.13 2.52
N GLY A 99 -15.91 7.06 1.74
CA GLY A 99 -16.26 8.11 0.79
C GLY A 99 -17.77 8.32 0.71
N PRO A 100 -18.23 9.47 0.17
CA PRO A 100 -19.65 9.81 0.08
C PRO A 100 -20.41 8.89 -0.90
N TYR A 101 -19.69 8.15 -1.75
CA TYR A 101 -20.25 7.19 -2.71
C TYR A 101 -20.22 5.74 -2.20
N GLY A 102 -19.82 5.52 -0.95
CA GLY A 102 -19.78 4.21 -0.30
C GLY A 102 -18.41 3.84 0.25
N ASP A 103 -18.44 3.02 1.30
CA ASP A 103 -17.24 2.46 1.92
C ASP A 103 -16.78 1.21 1.16
N SER A 104 -15.48 1.09 0.95
CA SER A 104 -14.88 -0.16 0.44
C SER A 104 -13.80 -0.64 1.38
N THR A 105 -13.77 -1.94 1.63
CA THR A 105 -12.69 -2.59 2.39
C THR A 105 -12.20 -3.79 1.59
N ASN A 106 -10.91 -3.80 1.31
CA ASN A 106 -10.25 -4.87 0.58
C ASN A 106 -9.10 -5.41 1.42
N PHE A 107 -8.85 -6.71 1.33
CA PHE A 107 -7.67 -7.34 1.90
C PHE A 107 -7.17 -8.43 0.96
N GLY A 108 -5.88 -8.71 1.03
CA GLY A 108 -5.27 -9.67 0.14
C GLY A 108 -3.92 -10.14 0.62
N GLY A 109 -3.43 -11.16 -0.07
CA GLY A 109 -2.13 -11.74 0.13
C GLY A 109 -1.48 -11.96 -1.23
N ARG A 110 -0.22 -11.57 -1.34
CA ARG A 110 0.57 -11.76 -2.55
C ARG A 110 1.86 -12.50 -2.23
N LEU A 111 2.24 -13.42 -3.10
CA LEU A 111 3.50 -14.15 -3.06
C LEU A 111 4.24 -13.86 -4.35
N ASP A 112 5.46 -13.35 -4.23
CA ASP A 112 6.35 -13.06 -5.34
C ASP A 112 7.59 -13.92 -5.23
N TRP A 113 7.89 -14.68 -6.28
CA TRP A 113 9.12 -15.42 -6.47
C TRP A 113 9.87 -14.86 -7.67
N ALA A 114 11.17 -14.62 -7.54
CA ALA A 114 11.99 -14.17 -8.65
C ALA A 114 13.40 -14.76 -8.57
N ASN A 115 13.96 -15.08 -9.72
CA ASN A 115 15.36 -15.43 -9.92
C ASN A 115 15.88 -14.63 -11.14
N LYS A 116 17.17 -14.74 -11.45
CA LYS A 116 17.86 -14.05 -12.55
C LYS A 116 17.19 -14.26 -13.92
N ASN A 117 16.50 -15.38 -14.11
CA ASN A 117 15.93 -15.78 -15.39
C ASN A 117 14.41 -15.93 -15.38
N ALA A 118 13.74 -15.77 -14.23
CA ALA A 118 12.31 -16.00 -14.14
C ALA A 118 11.69 -15.25 -12.97
N ASN A 119 10.42 -14.88 -13.10
CA ASN A 119 9.60 -14.44 -12.00
C ASN A 119 8.24 -15.14 -12.04
N ALA A 120 7.62 -15.23 -10.87
CA ALA A 120 6.26 -15.69 -10.70
C ALA A 120 5.64 -14.88 -9.57
N ALA A 121 4.37 -14.51 -9.70
CA ALA A 121 3.63 -13.88 -8.65
C ALA A 121 2.22 -14.45 -8.58
N LEU A 122 1.70 -14.60 -7.37
CA LEU A 122 0.35 -15.03 -7.09
C LEU A 122 -0.25 -14.05 -6.08
N ASP A 123 -1.37 -13.43 -6.43
CA ASP A 123 -2.09 -12.46 -5.60
C ASP A 123 -3.53 -12.93 -5.43
N VAL A 124 -4.01 -12.93 -4.19
CA VAL A 124 -5.38 -13.26 -3.84
C VAL A 124 -5.96 -12.09 -3.07
N THR A 125 -7.07 -11.55 -3.57
CA THR A 125 -7.74 -10.37 -2.99
C THR A 125 -9.19 -10.66 -2.69
N LYS A 126 -9.71 -10.03 -1.65
CA LYS A 126 -11.11 -10.11 -1.24
C LYS A 126 -11.62 -8.73 -0.87
N SER A 127 -12.76 -8.35 -1.43
CA SER A 127 -13.52 -7.20 -0.95
C SER A 127 -14.62 -7.63 0.02
N ILE A 128 -14.75 -6.93 1.14
CA ILE A 128 -15.84 -7.11 2.11
C ILE A 128 -17.13 -6.60 1.48
N GLY A 129 -18.15 -7.45 1.42
CA GLY A 129 -19.39 -7.16 0.67
C GLY A 129 -19.25 -7.33 -0.84
N GLY A 130 -18.11 -7.84 -1.32
CA GLY A 130 -17.86 -8.03 -2.75
C GLY A 130 -17.12 -9.32 -3.08
N ARG A 131 -16.41 -9.29 -4.22
CA ARG A 131 -15.86 -10.47 -4.89
C ARG A 131 -14.46 -10.81 -4.43
N THR A 132 -14.06 -12.04 -4.69
CA THR A 132 -12.70 -12.52 -4.48
C THR A 132 -11.98 -12.54 -5.84
N GLY A 133 -10.82 -11.92 -5.94
CA GLY A 133 -9.95 -11.95 -7.11
C GLY A 133 -8.75 -12.86 -6.89
N LEU A 134 -8.31 -13.54 -7.94
CA LEU A 134 -7.06 -14.28 -7.99
C LEU A 134 -6.30 -13.85 -9.24
N THR A 135 -5.06 -13.44 -9.06
CA THR A 135 -4.17 -13.06 -10.15
C THR A 135 -2.88 -13.86 -10.04
N ALA A 136 -2.54 -14.59 -11.10
CA ALA A 136 -1.26 -15.26 -11.24
C ALA A 136 -0.50 -14.63 -12.40
N SER A 137 0.80 -14.47 -12.27
CA SER A 137 1.66 -14.01 -13.36
C SER A 137 2.97 -14.74 -13.33
N GLY A 138 3.59 -14.92 -14.49
CA GLY A 138 4.94 -15.44 -14.56
C GLY A 138 5.62 -15.02 -15.85
N SER A 139 6.92 -14.77 -15.78
CA SER A 139 7.74 -14.50 -16.96
C SER A 139 9.11 -15.13 -16.84
N GLY A 140 9.72 -15.41 -17.98
CA GLY A 140 11.05 -15.96 -18.12
C GLY A 140 11.89 -15.10 -19.06
N VAL A 141 13.20 -15.07 -18.82
CA VAL A 141 14.22 -14.41 -19.64
C VAL A 141 15.29 -15.43 -19.99
N TRP A 142 15.48 -15.66 -21.29
CA TRP A 142 16.49 -16.53 -21.88
C TRP A 142 17.51 -15.69 -22.63
N GLN A 143 18.77 -15.80 -22.23
CA GLN A 143 19.89 -15.20 -22.94
C GLN A 143 20.27 -16.14 -24.08
N LEU A 144 19.91 -15.78 -25.31
CA LEU A 144 20.19 -16.59 -26.50
C LEU A 144 21.60 -16.34 -27.07
N GLY A 145 22.35 -15.40 -26.47
CA GLY A 145 23.74 -15.10 -26.80
C GLY A 145 24.27 -13.94 -25.94
N LYS A 146 25.47 -13.43 -26.26
CA LYS A 146 26.10 -12.32 -25.51
C LYS A 146 25.34 -10.98 -25.64
N ASN A 147 24.52 -10.85 -26.67
CA ASN A 147 23.86 -9.60 -27.07
C ASN A 147 22.36 -9.76 -27.31
N THR A 148 21.77 -10.91 -26.99
CA THR A 148 20.37 -11.24 -27.34
C THR A 148 19.62 -11.82 -26.16
N ASP A 149 18.58 -11.12 -25.74
CA ASP A 149 17.68 -11.52 -24.66
C ASP A 149 16.27 -11.75 -25.23
N LEU A 150 15.73 -12.95 -24.99
CA LEU A 150 14.34 -13.28 -25.24
C LEU A 150 13.62 -13.33 -23.89
N SER A 151 12.52 -12.60 -23.73
CA SER A 151 11.64 -12.75 -22.58
C SER A 151 10.23 -13.08 -23.00
N ALA A 152 9.59 -13.98 -22.28
CA ALA A 152 8.17 -14.30 -22.46
C ALA A 152 7.50 -14.42 -21.10
N GLY A 153 6.26 -13.96 -21.01
CA GLY A 153 5.48 -14.03 -19.79
C GLY A 153 3.99 -14.02 -20.05
N GLY A 154 3.24 -14.32 -19.01
CA GLY A 154 1.80 -14.29 -19.05
C GLY A 154 1.21 -13.90 -17.71
N THR A 155 -0.04 -13.49 -17.76
CA THR A 155 -0.85 -13.10 -16.61
C THR A 155 -2.21 -13.78 -16.74
N LEU A 156 -2.70 -14.32 -15.63
CA LEU A 156 -4.03 -14.90 -15.48
C LEU A 156 -4.71 -14.12 -14.36
N SER A 157 -5.82 -13.45 -14.63
CA SER A 157 -6.61 -12.77 -13.62
C SER A 157 -8.04 -13.28 -13.67
N GLN A 158 -8.55 -13.78 -12.55
CA GLN A 158 -9.89 -14.32 -12.46
C GLN A 158 -10.59 -13.80 -11.21
N THR A 159 -11.85 -13.42 -11.38
CA THR A 159 -12.74 -13.19 -10.25
C THR A 159 -13.42 -14.51 -9.90
N LEU A 160 -13.21 -15.03 -8.70
CA LEU A 160 -13.81 -16.30 -8.26
C LEU A 160 -15.33 -16.15 -8.18
N GLY A 161 -16.04 -17.06 -8.83
CA GLY A 161 -17.50 -17.12 -8.86
C GLY A 161 -18.18 -16.40 -10.03
N HIS A 162 -17.46 -15.61 -10.85
CA HIS A 162 -18.04 -14.98 -12.04
C HIS A 162 -17.01 -14.68 -13.14
N GLY A 163 -17.43 -14.89 -14.40
CA GLY A 163 -16.70 -14.46 -15.59
C GLY A 163 -15.68 -15.48 -16.10
N LYS A 164 -15.24 -15.27 -17.34
CA LYS A 164 -14.08 -15.99 -17.91
C LYS A 164 -12.79 -15.38 -17.33
N PRO A 165 -11.75 -16.18 -17.10
CA PRO A 165 -10.45 -15.64 -16.71
C PRO A 165 -9.92 -14.72 -17.82
N ASP A 166 -9.32 -13.60 -17.40
CA ASP A 166 -8.55 -12.72 -18.26
C ASP A 166 -7.13 -13.27 -18.38
N VAL A 167 -6.64 -13.40 -19.61
CA VAL A 167 -5.34 -13.99 -19.91
C VAL A 167 -4.56 -13.03 -20.80
N GLY A 168 -3.41 -12.58 -20.29
CA GLY A 168 -2.45 -11.76 -21.00
C GLY A 168 -1.19 -12.54 -21.32
N PHE A 169 -0.59 -12.27 -22.47
CA PHE A 169 0.72 -12.78 -22.84
C PHE A 169 1.59 -11.63 -23.30
N GLN A 170 2.87 -11.65 -22.93
CA GLN A 170 3.86 -10.68 -23.36
C GLN A 170 5.12 -11.40 -23.81
N GLY A 171 5.64 -11.03 -24.98
CA GLY A 171 6.93 -11.45 -25.47
C GLY A 171 7.77 -10.22 -25.81
N LEU A 172 9.05 -10.24 -25.48
CA LEU A 172 9.99 -9.18 -25.83
C LEU A 172 11.29 -9.81 -26.32
N PHE A 173 11.81 -9.29 -27.41
CA PHE A 173 13.11 -9.64 -27.95
C PHE A 173 13.98 -8.39 -27.94
N GLN A 174 15.09 -8.43 -27.21
CA GLN A 174 16.05 -7.33 -27.14
C GLN A 174 17.38 -7.79 -27.74
N HIS A 175 17.88 -7.00 -28.69
CA HIS A 175 19.21 -7.19 -29.27
C HIS A 175 20.03 -5.91 -29.04
N ARG A 176 21.18 -6.04 -28.37
CA ARG A 176 22.11 -4.93 -28.13
C ARG A 176 23.21 -4.97 -29.18
N TRP A 177 23.36 -3.88 -29.93
CA TRP A 177 24.39 -3.72 -30.95
C TRP A 177 25.72 -3.31 -30.31
#